data_AF-A0A978SI06-F1
#
_entry.id   AF-A0A978SI06-F1
#
_cell.length_a   1.000
_cell.length_b   1.000
_cell.length_c   1.000
_cell.angle_alpha   90.00
_cell.angle_beta   90.00
_cell.angle_gamma   90.00
#
_symmetry.space_group_name_H-M   'P 1'
#
loop_
_entity.id
_entity.type
_entity.pdbx_description
1 polymer ?
#
loop_
_entity_poly.entity_id
_entity_poly.type
_entity_poly.pdbx_seq_one_letter_code
_entity_poly.pdbx_strand_id
1 'polypeptide(L)'
;MNSSFHVGDRAKRLLLQAAVAVAAMAGVVSMQRSQLQQPSLWESNPQLAEQQEAAQLQLLGQVPTFGFDNVVADWVFLKFLEYYGDIPVRNKTGYDLAPLYFDVITRRDPRFVDAYPFLSSSISYQLGQPEVSVKLMERGTAALSPEIAPNAYRVWRFKGLDQLLLLGDVPGAIRSHEMAAEWAKPVDPKLADLFNGIAEFLKRDPNSLPVRVNSWASIYVDALVSGDRQTQAKVKTELAKLGYEVQINQAGQPQLIKLKK
;
A
#
# COMPACT_ATOMS: atom_id res chain seq x y z
N MET A 1 -54.73 -47.00 -14.39
CA MET A 1 -55.12 -45.58 -14.17
C MET A 1 -54.36 -45.05 -12.96
N ASN A 2 -54.02 -43.76 -12.98
CA ASN A 2 -53.27 -42.97 -11.98
C ASN A 2 -51.73 -42.95 -12.07
N SER A 3 -51.21 -42.25 -13.08
CA SER A 3 -49.83 -41.71 -13.08
C SER A 3 -49.75 -40.25 -13.53
N SER A 4 -50.85 -39.49 -13.43
CA SER A 4 -50.97 -38.10 -13.91
C SER A 4 -51.00 -37.04 -12.78
N PHE A 5 -50.94 -37.43 -11.51
CA PHE A 5 -51.16 -36.51 -10.37
C PHE A 5 -49.90 -35.86 -9.76
N HIS A 6 -48.67 -36.24 -10.14
CA HIS A 6 -47.45 -35.73 -9.49
C HIS A 6 -46.67 -34.64 -10.24
N VAL A 7 -46.96 -34.40 -11.53
CA VAL A 7 -46.23 -33.40 -12.33
C VAL A 7 -46.69 -31.97 -12.00
N GLY A 8 -47.99 -31.77 -11.79
CA GLY A 8 -48.55 -30.44 -11.48
C GLY A 8 -48.09 -29.86 -10.14
N ASP A 9 -47.86 -30.72 -9.15
CA ASP A 9 -47.45 -30.29 -7.80
C ASP A 9 -45.96 -29.90 -7.75
N ARG A 10 -45.12 -30.57 -8.55
CA ARG A 10 -43.70 -30.20 -8.73
C ARG A 10 -43.57 -28.87 -9.47
N ALA A 11 -44.36 -28.66 -10.52
CA ALA A 11 -44.36 -27.40 -11.27
C ALA A 11 -44.80 -26.21 -10.38
N LYS A 12 -45.84 -26.39 -9.56
CA LYS A 12 -46.30 -25.38 -8.60
C LYS A 12 -45.24 -25.04 -7.55
N ARG A 13 -44.52 -26.05 -7.02
CA ARG A 13 -43.43 -25.81 -6.07
C ARG A 13 -42.25 -25.07 -6.69
N LEU A 14 -41.86 -25.42 -7.93
CA LEU A 14 -40.79 -24.71 -8.64
C LEU A 14 -41.17 -23.26 -8.96
N LEU A 15 -42.42 -23.02 -9.36
CA LEU A 15 -42.93 -21.66 -9.57
C LEU A 15 -42.96 -20.83 -8.28
N LEU A 16 -43.36 -21.45 -7.16
CA LEU A 16 -43.35 -20.79 -5.85
C LEU A 16 -41.92 -20.45 -5.40
N GLN A 17 -40.97 -21.38 -5.56
CA GLN A 17 -39.56 -21.15 -5.24
C GLN A 17 -38.94 -20.05 -6.10
N ALA A 18 -39.24 -20.05 -7.41
CA ALA A 18 -38.79 -18.99 -8.31
C ALA A 18 -39.38 -17.62 -7.93
N ALA A 19 -40.67 -17.57 -7.57
CA ALA A 19 -41.32 -16.34 -7.12
C ALA A 19 -40.70 -15.80 -5.82
N VAL A 20 -40.39 -16.68 -4.85
CA VAL A 20 -39.71 -16.30 -3.61
C VAL A 20 -38.29 -15.80 -3.88
N ALA A 21 -37.53 -16.47 -4.75
CA ALA A 21 -36.18 -16.03 -5.11
C ALA A 21 -36.18 -14.66 -5.80
N VAL A 22 -37.12 -14.43 -6.73
CA VAL A 22 -37.27 -13.13 -7.40
C VAL A 22 -37.71 -12.04 -6.42
N ALA A 23 -38.64 -12.34 -5.50
CA ALA A 23 -39.06 -11.40 -4.47
C ALA A 23 -37.91 -11.05 -3.50
N ALA A 24 -37.10 -12.03 -3.11
CA ALA A 24 -35.92 -11.82 -2.27
C ALA A 24 -34.87 -10.97 -2.99
N MET A 25 -34.57 -11.26 -4.26
CA MET A 25 -33.65 -10.44 -5.07
C MET A 25 -34.18 -9.02 -5.26
N ALA A 26 -35.47 -8.85 -5.53
CA ALA A 26 -36.10 -7.52 -5.65
C ALA A 26 -36.04 -6.74 -4.33
N GLY A 27 -36.24 -7.42 -3.19
CA GLY A 27 -36.08 -6.84 -1.86
C GLY A 27 -34.65 -6.37 -1.60
N VAL A 28 -33.65 -7.21 -1.90
CA VAL A 28 -32.23 -6.84 -1.79
C VAL A 28 -31.88 -5.66 -2.69
N VAL A 29 -32.31 -5.67 -3.96
CA VAL A 29 -32.08 -4.56 -4.89
C VAL A 29 -32.75 -3.27 -4.41
N SER A 30 -33.97 -3.34 -3.87
CA SER A 30 -34.67 -2.18 -3.33
C SER A 30 -33.95 -1.58 -2.12
N MET A 31 -33.46 -2.42 -1.20
CA MET A 31 -32.71 -1.98 -0.03
C MET A 31 -31.33 -1.41 -0.41
N GLN A 32 -30.61 -2.07 -1.33
CA GLN A 32 -29.32 -1.59 -1.83
C GLN A 32 -29.47 -0.26 -2.58
N ARG A 33 -30.54 -0.07 -3.35
CA ARG A 33 -30.79 1.20 -4.07
C ARG A 33 -30.98 2.38 -3.13
N SER A 34 -31.65 2.19 -1.99
CA SER A 34 -31.80 3.25 -0.99
C SER A 34 -30.47 3.59 -0.29
N GLN A 35 -29.57 2.63 -0.11
CA GLN A 35 -28.24 2.87 0.47
C GLN A 35 -27.29 3.54 -0.55
N LEU A 36 -27.36 3.15 -1.83
CA LEU A 36 -26.57 3.75 -2.91
C LEU A 36 -26.93 5.22 -3.19
N GLN A 37 -28.12 5.66 -2.78
CA GLN A 37 -28.57 7.05 -2.94
C GLN A 37 -28.14 7.95 -1.78
N GLN A 38 -27.66 7.40 -0.66
CA GLN A 38 -27.14 8.20 0.43
C GLN A 38 -25.65 8.49 0.18
N PRO A 39 -25.20 9.75 0.39
CA PRO A 39 -23.77 10.06 0.35
C PRO A 39 -23.01 9.13 1.28
N SER A 40 -21.88 8.61 0.83
CA SER A 40 -21.04 7.77 1.68
C SER A 40 -20.61 8.55 2.93
N LEU A 41 -20.22 7.84 3.99
CA LEU A 41 -19.66 8.51 5.18
C LEU A 41 -18.39 9.28 4.81
N TRP A 42 -17.63 8.79 3.83
CA TRP A 42 -16.45 9.45 3.28
C TRP A 42 -16.77 10.80 2.61
N GLU A 43 -17.96 10.97 2.04
CA GLU A 43 -18.40 12.24 1.46
C GLU A 43 -18.98 13.18 2.50
N SER A 44 -19.84 12.66 3.38
CA SER A 44 -20.62 13.44 4.34
C SER A 44 -19.82 13.84 5.59
N ASN A 45 -18.98 12.96 6.12
CA ASN A 45 -18.10 13.21 7.26
C ASN A 45 -16.79 12.41 7.14
N PRO A 46 -15.83 12.90 6.30
CA PRO A 46 -14.57 12.22 6.04
C PRO A 46 -13.77 11.85 7.29
N GLN A 47 -13.74 12.74 8.30
CA GLN A 47 -12.97 12.51 9.53
C GLN A 47 -13.56 11.38 10.36
N LEU A 48 -14.89 11.29 10.47
CA LEU A 48 -15.53 10.18 11.16
C LEU A 48 -15.35 8.87 10.38
N ALA A 49 -15.43 8.90 9.05
CA ALA A 49 -15.16 7.74 8.22
C ALA A 49 -13.74 7.20 8.44
N GLU A 50 -12.75 8.09 8.52
CA GLU A 50 -11.35 7.74 8.77
C GLU A 50 -11.15 7.07 10.14
N GLN A 51 -11.80 7.59 11.19
CA GLN A 51 -11.75 6.98 12.52
C GLN A 51 -12.39 5.58 12.54
N GLN A 52 -13.53 5.41 11.85
CA GLN A 52 -14.21 4.12 11.76
C GLN A 52 -13.38 3.09 10.97
N GLU A 53 -12.81 3.50 9.84
CA GLU A 53 -11.95 2.63 9.03
C GLU A 53 -10.67 2.26 9.80
N ALA A 54 -10.06 3.19 10.52
CA ALA A 54 -8.90 2.90 11.38
C ALA A 54 -9.23 1.84 12.44
N ALA A 55 -10.38 1.97 13.12
CA ALA A 55 -10.83 0.98 14.10
C ALA A 55 -11.12 -0.38 13.44
N GLN A 56 -11.74 -0.38 12.26
CA GLN A 56 -11.99 -1.61 11.49
C GLN A 56 -10.68 -2.30 11.12
N LEU A 57 -9.69 -1.58 10.62
CA LEU A 57 -8.37 -2.12 10.25
C LEU A 57 -7.65 -2.72 11.47
N GLN A 58 -7.69 -2.04 12.62
CA GLN A 58 -7.12 -2.56 13.86
C GLN A 58 -7.77 -3.90 14.28
N LEU A 59 -9.10 -4.01 14.17
CA LEU A 59 -9.82 -5.25 14.45
C LEU A 59 -9.47 -6.36 13.44
N LEU A 60 -9.45 -6.05 12.14
CA LEU A 60 -9.07 -6.99 11.09
C LEU A 60 -7.63 -7.49 11.24
N GLY A 61 -6.74 -6.70 11.83
CA GLY A 61 -5.37 -7.11 12.17
C GLY A 61 -5.28 -8.14 13.30
N GLN A 62 -6.33 -8.34 14.09
CA GLN A 62 -6.30 -9.15 15.32
C GLN A 62 -7.27 -10.35 15.32
N VAL A 63 -8.41 -10.26 14.63
CA VAL A 63 -9.44 -11.29 14.65
C VAL A 63 -9.01 -12.56 13.89
N PRO A 64 -9.30 -13.79 14.35
CA PRO A 64 -9.00 -15.00 13.60
C PRO A 64 -9.74 -15.04 12.27
N THR A 65 -9.05 -15.46 11.21
CA THR A 65 -9.60 -15.60 9.85
C THR A 65 -10.03 -17.02 9.53
N PHE A 66 -9.80 -17.99 10.44
CA PHE A 66 -10.13 -19.40 10.28
C PHE A 66 -9.57 -20.04 8.99
N GLY A 67 -8.37 -19.61 8.57
CA GLY A 67 -7.66 -20.13 7.40
C GLY A 67 -7.83 -19.30 6.13
N PHE A 68 -8.55 -18.18 6.18
CA PHE A 68 -8.79 -17.29 5.03
C PHE A 68 -7.92 -16.02 5.07
N ASP A 69 -6.70 -16.08 5.60
CA ASP A 69 -5.84 -14.90 5.73
C ASP A 69 -5.55 -14.20 4.39
N ASN A 70 -5.32 -14.96 3.31
CA ASN A 70 -5.09 -14.41 1.98
C ASN A 70 -6.32 -13.67 1.43
N VAL A 71 -7.52 -14.24 1.59
CA VAL A 71 -8.77 -13.60 1.14
C VAL A 71 -9.01 -12.28 1.88
N VAL A 72 -8.72 -12.26 3.18
CA VAL A 72 -8.80 -11.02 3.98
C VAL A 72 -7.75 -10.00 3.52
N ALA A 73 -6.52 -10.43 3.26
CA ALA A 73 -5.46 -9.55 2.74
C ALA A 73 -5.83 -8.94 1.39
N ASP A 74 -6.33 -9.76 0.44
CA ASP A 74 -6.78 -9.31 -0.89
C ASP A 74 -7.90 -8.29 -0.78
N TRP A 75 -8.90 -8.56 0.06
CA TRP A 75 -10.01 -7.64 0.27
C TRP A 75 -9.57 -6.31 0.90
N VAL A 76 -8.67 -6.36 1.89
CA VAL A 76 -8.10 -5.16 2.52
C VAL A 76 -7.24 -4.38 1.51
N PHE A 77 -6.54 -5.06 0.60
CA PHE A 77 -5.79 -4.41 -0.47
C PHE A 77 -6.73 -3.71 -1.47
N LEU A 78 -7.86 -4.32 -1.85
CA LEU A 78 -8.86 -3.64 -2.68
C LEU A 78 -9.41 -2.38 -2.00
N LYS A 79 -9.74 -2.47 -0.70
CA LYS A 79 -10.13 -1.28 0.09
C LYS A 79 -9.04 -0.22 0.13
N PHE A 80 -7.77 -0.62 0.24
CA PHE A 80 -6.65 0.32 0.15
C PHE A 80 -6.62 1.02 -1.20
N LEU A 81 -6.84 0.31 -2.31
CA LEU A 81 -6.87 0.93 -3.65
C LEU A 81 -8.01 1.96 -3.77
N GLU A 82 -9.18 1.67 -3.21
CA GLU A 82 -10.30 2.62 -3.15
C GLU A 82 -9.96 3.83 -2.27
N TYR A 83 -9.47 3.60 -1.06
CA TYR A 83 -9.03 4.63 -0.13
C TYR A 83 -7.98 5.55 -0.74
N TYR A 84 -6.95 4.96 -1.35
CA TYR A 84 -5.83 5.67 -1.95
C TYR A 84 -6.23 6.39 -3.25
N GLY A 85 -7.20 5.85 -3.99
CA GLY A 85 -7.69 6.41 -5.25
C GLY A 85 -8.67 7.58 -5.08
N ASP A 86 -9.28 7.77 -3.91
CA ASP A 86 -10.28 8.81 -3.66
C ASP A 86 -9.66 10.20 -3.41
N ILE A 87 -9.05 10.77 -4.45
CA ILE A 87 -8.36 12.07 -4.40
C ILE A 87 -9.23 13.18 -3.76
N PRO A 88 -10.53 13.35 -4.10
CA PRO A 88 -11.38 14.37 -3.48
C PRO A 88 -11.46 14.26 -1.95
N VAL A 89 -11.55 13.04 -1.41
CA VAL A 89 -11.58 12.81 0.04
C VAL A 89 -10.18 12.90 0.65
N ARG A 90 -9.16 12.34 -0.02
CA ARG A 90 -7.76 12.39 0.43
C ARG A 90 -7.22 13.82 0.50
N ASN A 91 -7.67 14.73 -0.34
CA ASN A 91 -7.35 16.17 -0.23
C ASN A 91 -7.85 16.81 1.09
N LYS A 92 -8.82 16.18 1.78
CA LYS A 92 -9.35 16.66 3.07
C LYS A 92 -8.77 15.93 4.29
N THR A 93 -8.33 14.70 4.10
CA THR A 93 -8.00 13.76 5.20
C THR A 93 -6.56 13.24 5.15
N GLY A 94 -5.86 13.37 4.02
CA GLY A 94 -4.54 12.80 3.84
C GLY A 94 -4.55 11.29 3.67
N TYR A 95 -3.39 10.65 3.75
CA TYR A 95 -3.21 9.21 3.48
C TYR A 95 -2.81 8.41 4.73
N ASP A 96 -3.10 8.93 5.93
CA ASP A 96 -2.58 8.44 7.21
C ASP A 96 -2.98 6.99 7.56
N LEU A 97 -3.99 6.42 6.89
CA LEU A 97 -4.38 5.01 7.09
C LEU A 97 -3.52 4.02 6.29
N ALA A 98 -2.71 4.46 5.33
CA ALA A 98 -1.90 3.54 4.51
C ALA A 98 -1.05 2.56 5.35
N PRO A 99 -0.35 2.98 6.43
CA PRO A 99 0.33 2.06 7.33
C PRO A 99 -0.56 0.99 7.97
N LEU A 100 -1.81 1.32 8.32
CA LEU A 100 -2.75 0.36 8.92
C LEU A 100 -3.22 -0.66 7.89
N TYR A 101 -3.52 -0.23 6.66
CA TYR A 101 -3.84 -1.14 5.56
C TYR A 101 -2.72 -2.16 5.36
N PHE A 102 -1.48 -1.68 5.21
CA PHE A 102 -0.35 -2.59 4.96
C PHE A 102 0.09 -3.38 6.20
N ASP A 103 -0.18 -2.93 7.43
CA ASP A 103 0.00 -3.78 8.61
C ASP A 103 -0.92 -5.00 8.55
N VAL A 104 -2.20 -4.82 8.20
CA VAL A 104 -3.15 -5.93 8.05
C VAL A 104 -2.73 -6.83 6.90
N ILE A 105 -2.49 -6.28 5.71
CA ILE A 105 -2.13 -7.05 4.50
C ILE A 105 -0.90 -7.92 4.77
N THR A 106 0.22 -7.32 5.21
CA THR A 106 1.48 -8.05 5.38
C THR A 106 1.49 -9.00 6.57
N ARG A 107 0.62 -8.79 7.57
CA ARG A 107 0.44 -9.73 8.69
C ARG A 107 -0.34 -10.96 8.27
N ARG A 108 -1.37 -10.78 7.44
CA ARG A 108 -2.27 -11.84 7.00
C ARG A 108 -1.66 -12.63 5.85
N ASP A 109 -1.19 -11.93 4.83
CA ASP A 109 -0.51 -12.54 3.70
C ASP A 109 0.83 -11.83 3.41
N PRO A 110 1.90 -12.19 4.13
CA PRO A 110 3.23 -11.67 3.83
C PRO A 110 3.73 -12.09 2.44
N ARG A 111 3.11 -13.08 1.79
CA ARG A 111 3.51 -13.58 0.47
C ARG A 111 2.86 -12.80 -0.68
N PHE A 112 2.03 -11.81 -0.39
CA PHE A 112 1.38 -10.98 -1.40
C PHE A 112 2.38 -9.98 -2.04
N VAL A 113 3.21 -10.48 -2.96
CA VAL A 113 4.32 -9.74 -3.58
C VAL A 113 3.87 -8.41 -4.22
N ASP A 114 2.70 -8.41 -4.86
CA ASP A 114 2.21 -7.25 -5.62
C ASP A 114 1.76 -6.08 -4.74
N ALA A 115 1.57 -6.28 -3.43
CA ALA A 115 1.23 -5.23 -2.49
C ALA A 115 2.44 -4.35 -2.11
N TYR A 116 3.66 -4.92 -2.06
CA TYR A 116 4.85 -4.22 -1.57
C TYR A 116 5.31 -2.99 -2.38
N PRO A 117 5.17 -2.95 -3.72
CA PRO A 117 5.38 -1.71 -4.48
C PRO A 117 4.47 -0.58 -4.04
N PHE A 118 3.18 -0.86 -3.78
CA PHE A 118 2.23 0.14 -3.28
C PHE A 118 2.55 0.55 -1.85
N LEU A 119 3.03 -0.39 -1.04
CA LEU A 119 3.52 -0.13 0.31
C LEU A 119 4.66 0.89 0.30
N SER A 120 5.70 0.67 -0.51
CA SER A 120 6.82 1.61 -0.69
C SER A 120 6.32 2.98 -1.13
N SER A 121 5.53 3.04 -2.21
CA SER A 121 5.07 4.31 -2.79
C SER A 121 4.17 5.10 -1.83
N SER A 122 3.23 4.44 -1.15
CA SER A 122 2.25 5.12 -0.29
C SER A 122 2.79 5.44 1.10
N ILE A 123 3.70 4.65 1.65
CA ILE A 123 4.22 4.86 3.00
C ILE A 123 5.57 5.58 2.97
N SER A 124 6.57 5.06 2.26
CA SER A 124 7.89 5.67 2.23
C SER A 124 7.89 6.99 1.52
N TYR A 125 7.28 7.03 0.33
CA TYR A 125 7.37 8.18 -0.54
C TYR A 125 6.27 9.19 -0.24
N GLN A 126 4.99 8.82 -0.37
CA GLN A 126 3.86 9.74 -0.17
C GLN A 126 3.78 10.31 1.26
N LEU A 127 3.98 9.48 2.29
CA LEU A 127 3.93 9.92 3.69
C LEU A 127 5.31 10.25 4.29
N GLY A 128 6.39 10.04 3.54
CA GLY A 128 7.74 10.20 4.07
C GLY A 128 8.06 9.27 5.24
N GLN A 129 7.50 8.05 5.31
CA GLN A 129 7.65 7.09 6.43
C GLN A 129 8.44 5.82 6.06
N PRO A 130 9.69 5.94 5.57
CA PRO A 130 10.48 4.81 5.11
C PRO A 130 10.77 3.77 6.20
N GLU A 131 10.88 4.16 7.46
CA GLU A 131 11.13 3.23 8.57
C GLU A 131 9.97 2.23 8.74
N VAL A 132 8.74 2.72 8.58
CA VAL A 132 7.52 1.90 8.67
C VAL A 132 7.45 0.96 7.47
N SER A 133 7.75 1.45 6.27
CA SER A 133 7.73 0.64 5.05
C SER A 133 8.73 -0.51 5.13
N VAL A 134 9.98 -0.23 5.48
CA VAL A 134 11.04 -1.25 5.60
C VAL A 134 10.66 -2.31 6.62
N LYS A 135 10.10 -1.91 7.77
CA LYS A 135 9.62 -2.84 8.81
C LYS A 135 8.49 -3.75 8.31
N LEU A 136 7.57 -3.25 7.49
CA LEU A 136 6.50 -4.07 6.93
C LEU A 136 7.02 -5.00 5.83
N MET A 137 7.96 -4.54 5.00
CA MET A 137 8.64 -5.37 3.98
C MET A 137 9.44 -6.52 4.59
N GLU A 138 9.92 -6.38 5.83
CA GLU A 138 10.61 -7.47 6.55
C GLU A 138 9.76 -8.75 6.65
N ARG A 139 8.43 -8.61 6.83
CA ARG A 139 7.51 -9.76 6.86
C ARG A 139 7.52 -10.51 5.54
N GLY A 140 7.53 -9.79 4.42
CA GLY A 140 7.61 -10.38 3.09
C GLY A 140 8.95 -11.08 2.87
N THR A 141 10.05 -10.39 3.17
CA THR A 141 11.39 -10.97 3.00
C THR A 141 11.64 -12.20 3.89
N ALA A 142 10.90 -12.35 5.00
CA ALA A 142 10.98 -13.51 5.87
C ALA A 142 10.07 -14.69 5.43
N ALA A 143 9.02 -14.43 4.65
CA ALA A 143 8.02 -15.43 4.27
C ALA A 143 8.09 -15.89 2.80
N LEU A 144 8.84 -15.17 1.97
CA LEU A 144 8.99 -15.40 0.55
C LEU A 144 10.33 -16.05 0.21
N SER A 145 10.36 -16.69 -0.95
CA SER A 145 11.56 -17.11 -1.66
C SER A 145 11.25 -17.19 -3.16
N PRO A 146 12.26 -17.34 -4.04
CA PRO A 146 12.04 -17.53 -5.48
C PRO A 146 11.19 -18.76 -5.82
N GLU A 147 11.24 -19.81 -5.00
CA GLU A 147 10.45 -21.03 -5.16
C GLU A 147 8.96 -20.82 -4.82
N ILE A 148 8.68 -19.92 -3.87
CA ILE A 148 7.31 -19.56 -3.49
C ILE A 148 6.70 -18.61 -4.52
N ALA A 149 7.45 -17.58 -4.93
CA ALA A 149 7.01 -16.62 -5.92
C ALA A 149 8.23 -16.14 -6.75
N PRO A 150 8.27 -16.42 -8.06
CA PRO A 150 9.41 -16.03 -8.90
C PRO A 150 9.71 -14.51 -8.86
N ASN A 151 8.69 -13.68 -8.69
CA ASN A 151 8.84 -12.23 -8.61
C ASN A 151 9.15 -11.70 -7.20
N ALA A 152 9.41 -12.55 -6.21
CA ALA A 152 9.66 -12.18 -4.82
C ALA A 152 10.86 -11.23 -4.64
N TYR A 153 11.82 -11.22 -5.58
CA TYR A 153 12.95 -10.28 -5.61
C TYR A 153 12.49 -8.81 -5.56
N ARG A 154 11.25 -8.52 -6.00
CA ARG A 154 10.69 -7.16 -5.97
C ARG A 154 10.61 -6.60 -4.56
N VAL A 155 10.31 -7.42 -3.55
CA VAL A 155 10.22 -6.97 -2.15
C VAL A 155 11.59 -6.46 -1.69
N TRP A 156 12.65 -7.23 -1.95
CA TRP A 156 14.03 -6.82 -1.67
C TRP A 156 14.44 -5.56 -2.45
N ARG A 157 14.07 -5.48 -3.73
CA ARG A 157 14.33 -4.29 -4.56
C ARG A 157 13.73 -3.02 -3.92
N PHE A 158 12.45 -3.04 -3.56
CA PHE A 158 11.79 -1.86 -2.97
C PHE A 158 12.33 -1.54 -1.57
N LYS A 159 12.62 -2.57 -0.75
CA LYS A 159 13.27 -2.39 0.55
C LYS A 159 14.62 -1.69 0.41
N GLY A 160 15.44 -2.13 -0.56
CA GLY A 160 16.74 -1.54 -0.84
C GLY A 160 16.66 -0.09 -1.33
N LEU A 161 15.63 0.26 -2.11
CA LEU A 161 15.37 1.64 -2.52
C LEU A 161 15.03 2.53 -1.32
N ASP A 162 14.10 2.10 -0.45
CA ASP A 162 13.70 2.87 0.73
C ASP A 162 14.89 3.08 1.70
N GLN A 163 15.70 2.04 1.89
CA GLN A 163 16.92 2.08 2.69
C GLN A 163 17.94 3.08 2.12
N LEU A 164 18.19 3.06 0.81
CA LEU A 164 19.18 3.92 0.19
C LEU A 164 18.71 5.38 0.10
N LEU A 165 17.53 5.58 -0.49
CA LEU A 165 17.05 6.88 -0.95
C LEU A 165 16.53 7.74 0.20
N LEU A 166 16.02 7.13 1.27
CA LEU A 166 15.34 7.88 2.33
C LEU A 166 16.06 7.71 3.67
N LEU A 167 16.32 6.46 4.09
CA LEU A 167 16.99 6.17 5.38
C LEU A 167 18.49 6.48 5.36
N GLY A 168 19.14 6.35 4.21
CA GLY A 168 20.60 6.36 4.12
C GLY A 168 21.27 5.14 4.77
N ASP A 169 20.52 4.05 4.92
CA ASP A 169 21.01 2.74 5.34
C ASP A 169 21.72 2.05 4.17
N VAL A 170 22.93 2.51 3.88
CA VAL A 170 23.76 1.97 2.79
C VAL A 170 24.09 0.50 3.00
N PRO A 171 24.50 0.02 4.20
CA PRO A 171 24.75 -1.40 4.42
C PRO A 171 23.50 -2.26 4.21
N GLY A 172 22.34 -1.80 4.68
CA GLY A 172 21.08 -2.49 4.45
C GLY A 172 20.66 -2.48 2.98
N ALA A 173 20.85 -1.37 2.27
CA ALA A 173 20.59 -1.29 0.84
C ALA A 173 21.48 -2.25 0.05
N ILE A 174 22.77 -2.35 0.37
CA ILE A 174 23.69 -3.34 -0.24
C ILE A 174 23.12 -4.75 -0.06
N ARG A 175 22.80 -5.14 1.18
CA ARG A 175 22.23 -6.47 1.45
C ARG A 175 20.93 -6.71 0.68
N SER A 176 20.02 -5.74 0.67
CA SER A 176 18.76 -5.87 -0.05
C SER A 176 18.96 -6.03 -1.56
N HIS A 177 19.92 -5.33 -2.17
CA HIS A 177 20.23 -5.51 -3.59
C HIS A 177 20.94 -6.83 -3.89
N GLU A 178 21.80 -7.32 -3.00
CA GLU A 178 22.40 -8.67 -3.10
C GLU A 178 21.31 -9.76 -3.07
N MET A 179 20.37 -9.68 -2.12
CA MET A 179 19.25 -10.62 -2.05
C MET A 179 18.32 -10.50 -3.26
N ALA A 180 18.05 -9.28 -3.74
CA ALA A 180 17.28 -9.08 -4.97
C ALA A 180 17.97 -9.71 -6.18
N ALA A 181 19.31 -9.61 -6.28
CA ALA A 181 20.09 -10.24 -7.33
C ALA A 181 20.00 -11.77 -7.26
N GLU A 182 20.21 -12.34 -6.08
CA GLU A 182 20.11 -13.77 -5.83
C GLU A 182 18.73 -14.30 -6.23
N TRP A 183 17.66 -13.62 -5.80
CA TRP A 183 16.29 -14.05 -6.04
C TRP A 183 15.82 -13.81 -7.49
N ALA A 184 16.40 -12.84 -8.20
CA ALA A 184 16.08 -12.58 -9.60
C ALA A 184 16.81 -13.53 -10.56
N LYS A 185 17.93 -14.12 -10.16
CA LYS A 185 18.77 -14.99 -10.99
C LYS A 185 18.03 -16.12 -11.74
N PRO A 186 17.10 -16.88 -11.12
CA PRO A 186 16.37 -17.92 -11.84
C PRO A 186 15.31 -17.38 -12.81
N VAL A 187 14.93 -16.11 -12.70
CA VAL A 187 13.90 -15.47 -13.53
C VAL A 187 14.52 -14.71 -14.70
N ASP A 188 15.48 -13.83 -14.39
CA ASP A 188 16.19 -13.02 -15.37
C ASP A 188 17.63 -12.75 -14.88
N PRO A 189 18.63 -13.45 -15.43
CA PRO A 189 20.03 -13.22 -15.10
C PRO A 189 20.49 -11.77 -15.33
N LYS A 190 19.93 -11.06 -16.32
CA LYS A 190 20.31 -9.64 -16.56
C LYS A 190 19.81 -8.75 -15.44
N LEU A 191 18.64 -9.07 -14.88
CA LEU A 191 18.11 -8.36 -13.74
C LEU A 191 18.93 -8.65 -12.47
N ALA A 192 19.39 -9.88 -12.30
CA ALA A 192 20.32 -10.23 -11.24
C ALA A 192 21.64 -9.44 -11.35
N ASP A 193 22.22 -9.36 -12.56
CA ASP A 193 23.43 -8.58 -12.82
C ASP A 193 23.23 -7.08 -12.51
N LEU A 194 22.07 -6.52 -12.84
CA LEU A 194 21.73 -5.14 -12.50
C LEU A 194 21.75 -4.90 -10.98
N PHE A 195 21.05 -5.73 -10.21
CA PHE A 195 20.98 -5.56 -8.76
C PHE A 195 22.34 -5.78 -8.10
N ASN A 196 23.11 -6.78 -8.56
CA ASN A 196 24.47 -7.00 -8.08
C ASN A 196 25.38 -5.80 -8.42
N GLY A 197 25.25 -5.24 -9.62
CA GLY A 197 25.97 -4.04 -10.02
C GLY A 197 25.68 -2.83 -9.13
N ILE A 198 24.44 -2.67 -8.65
CA ILE A 198 24.08 -1.63 -7.66
C ILE A 198 24.75 -1.91 -6.31
N ALA A 199 24.71 -3.14 -5.81
CA ALA A 199 25.37 -3.51 -4.57
C ALA A 199 26.89 -3.27 -4.63
N GLU A 200 27.56 -3.70 -5.71
CA GLU A 200 28.99 -3.46 -5.93
C GLU A 200 29.34 -1.99 -6.10
N PHE A 201 28.48 -1.20 -6.75
CA PHE A 201 28.64 0.25 -6.81
C PHE A 201 28.63 0.86 -5.40
N LEU A 202 27.63 0.52 -4.58
CA LEU A 202 27.48 1.05 -3.21
C LEU A 202 28.61 0.61 -2.27
N LYS A 203 29.21 -0.58 -2.48
CA LYS A 203 30.41 -1.02 -1.75
C LYS A 203 31.63 -0.14 -2.05
N ARG A 204 31.76 0.34 -3.29
CA ARG A 204 32.88 1.19 -3.73
C ARG A 204 32.65 2.67 -3.41
N ASP A 205 31.42 3.14 -3.62
CA ASP A 205 30.99 4.50 -3.32
C ASP A 205 29.75 4.47 -2.43
N PRO A 206 29.94 4.51 -1.09
CA PRO A 206 28.82 4.50 -0.16
C PRO A 206 28.15 5.87 -0.01
N ASN A 207 28.59 6.90 -0.75
CA ASN A 207 28.04 8.24 -0.58
C ASN A 207 26.65 8.37 -1.22
N SER A 208 25.62 8.21 -0.39
CA SER A 208 24.22 8.37 -0.80
C SER A 208 23.68 9.81 -0.64
N LEU A 209 24.49 10.78 -0.20
CA LEU A 209 23.98 12.12 0.11
C LEU A 209 23.26 12.80 -1.06
N PRO A 210 23.81 12.86 -2.30
CA PRO A 210 23.13 13.55 -3.40
C PRO A 210 21.77 12.94 -3.74
N VAL A 211 21.69 11.61 -3.79
CA VAL A 211 20.43 10.91 -4.11
C VAL A 211 19.41 11.09 -2.99
N ARG A 212 19.82 11.06 -1.73
CA ARG A 212 18.92 11.27 -0.59
C ARG A 212 18.33 12.67 -0.55
N VAL A 213 19.16 13.69 -0.80
CA VAL A 213 18.70 15.08 -0.87
C VAL A 213 17.67 15.24 -1.97
N ASN A 214 17.91 14.67 -3.16
CA ASN A 214 16.97 14.70 -4.27
C ASN A 214 15.67 13.95 -3.95
N SER A 215 15.76 12.76 -3.33
CA SER A 215 14.59 11.97 -2.97
C SER A 215 13.70 12.68 -1.95
N TRP A 216 14.28 13.22 -0.88
CA TRP A 216 13.51 13.99 0.10
C TRP A 216 12.93 15.28 -0.50
N ALA A 217 13.68 15.98 -1.36
CA ALA A 217 13.17 17.17 -2.04
C ALA A 217 11.98 16.86 -2.97
N SER A 218 12.00 15.71 -3.64
CA SER A 218 10.88 15.23 -4.46
C SER A 218 9.62 15.03 -3.62
N ILE A 219 9.74 14.36 -2.47
CA ILE A 219 8.62 14.20 -1.52
C ILE A 219 8.12 15.55 -1.00
N TYR A 220 9.02 16.51 -0.76
CA TYR A 220 8.59 17.86 -0.35
C TYR A 220 7.69 18.53 -1.40
N VAL A 221 8.06 18.42 -2.68
CA VAL A 221 7.28 18.98 -3.79
C VAL A 221 5.90 18.34 -3.84
N ASP A 222 5.82 17.01 -3.74
CA ASP A 222 4.54 16.30 -3.77
C ASP A 222 3.66 16.64 -2.55
N ALA A 223 4.28 16.77 -1.37
CA ALA A 223 3.60 17.21 -0.14
C ALA A 223 3.14 18.68 -0.22
N LEU A 224 3.85 19.54 -0.97
CA LEU A 224 3.47 20.92 -1.22
C LEU A 224 2.24 20.99 -2.14
N VAL A 225 2.24 20.22 -3.22
CA VAL A 225 1.13 20.14 -4.20
C VAL A 225 -0.14 19.61 -3.54
N SER A 226 -0.03 18.61 -2.67
CA SER A 226 -1.16 18.01 -1.96
C SER A 226 -1.60 18.78 -0.72
N GLY A 227 -0.83 19.78 -0.27
CA GLY A 227 -1.12 20.53 0.96
C GLY A 227 -0.86 19.75 2.25
N ASP A 228 -0.12 18.63 2.19
CA ASP A 228 0.23 17.79 3.34
C ASP A 228 1.30 18.45 4.23
N ARG A 229 0.83 19.17 5.25
CA ARG A 229 1.69 19.90 6.18
C ARG A 229 2.52 18.98 7.07
N GLN A 230 2.02 17.78 7.38
CA GLN A 230 2.72 16.83 8.25
C GLN A 230 3.94 16.27 7.52
N THR A 231 3.74 15.81 6.29
CA THR A 231 4.85 15.32 5.45
C THR A 231 5.82 16.45 5.14
N GLN A 232 5.35 17.67 4.84
CA GLN A 232 6.24 18.84 4.67
C GLN A 232 7.16 19.08 5.88
N ALA A 233 6.61 19.04 7.10
CA ALA A 233 7.38 19.24 8.34
C ALA A 233 8.40 18.12 8.56
N LYS A 234 8.01 16.87 8.29
CA LYS A 234 8.91 15.72 8.38
C LYS A 234 10.06 15.83 7.38
N VAL A 235 9.77 16.11 6.12
CA VAL A 235 10.76 16.24 5.06
C VAL A 235 11.74 17.38 5.35
N LYS A 236 11.27 18.53 5.85
CA LYS A 236 12.15 19.62 6.31
C LYS A 236 13.14 19.15 7.39
N THR A 237 12.66 18.33 8.33
CA THR A 237 13.51 17.75 9.39
C THR A 237 14.56 16.81 8.80
N GLU A 238 14.17 15.95 7.86
CA GLU A 238 15.10 15.02 7.21
C GLU A 238 16.15 15.75 6.34
N LEU A 239 15.74 16.76 5.57
CA LEU A 239 16.67 17.59 4.80
C LEU A 239 17.63 18.37 5.71
N ALA A 240 17.18 18.86 6.86
CA ALA A 240 18.03 19.55 7.83
C ALA A 240 19.12 18.62 8.38
N LYS A 241 18.80 17.35 8.67
CA LYS A 241 19.79 16.32 9.07
C LYS A 241 20.83 16.08 7.98
N LEU A 242 20.46 16.26 6.70
CA LEU A 242 21.35 16.15 5.55
C LEU A 242 22.15 17.44 5.28
N GLY A 243 21.95 18.50 6.05
CA GLY A 243 22.62 19.79 5.89
C GLY A 243 21.96 20.72 4.88
N TYR A 244 20.65 20.57 4.65
CA TYR A 244 19.88 21.39 3.72
C TYR A 244 18.64 21.98 4.39
N GLU A 245 18.29 23.20 4.01
CA GLU A 245 17.02 23.84 4.37
C GLU A 245 16.17 24.03 3.11
N VAL A 246 14.86 23.91 3.25
CA VAL A 246 13.91 24.25 2.20
C VAL A 246 13.42 25.68 2.39
N GLN A 247 13.66 26.53 1.39
CA GLN A 247 13.12 27.89 1.33
C GLN A 247 12.18 28.01 0.14
N ILE A 248 11.11 28.81 0.27
CA ILE A 248 10.22 29.12 -0.85
C ILE A 248 10.71 30.41 -1.49
N ASN A 249 11.02 30.37 -2.78
CA ASN A 249 11.47 31.55 -3.52
C ASN A 249 10.31 32.50 -3.84
N GLN A 250 10.63 33.66 -4.44
CA GLN A 250 9.64 34.68 -4.82
C GLN A 250 8.59 34.18 -5.82
N ALA A 251 8.89 33.10 -6.57
CA ALA A 251 7.97 32.46 -7.50
C ALA A 251 7.10 31.35 -6.85
N GLY A 252 7.18 31.18 -5.52
CA GLY A 252 6.44 30.15 -4.79
C GLY A 252 7.02 28.74 -4.92
N GLN A 253 8.24 28.59 -5.47
CA GLN A 253 8.88 27.30 -5.69
C GLN A 253 9.86 26.94 -4.56
N PRO A 254 9.94 25.67 -4.15
CA PRO A 254 10.93 25.23 -3.18
C PRO A 254 12.35 25.28 -3.75
N GLN A 255 13.29 25.80 -2.94
CA GLN A 255 14.72 25.82 -3.18
C GLN A 255 15.44 25.20 -2.00
N LEU A 256 16.42 24.34 -2.30
CA LEU A 256 17.30 23.75 -1.29
C LEU A 256 18.50 24.66 -1.07
N ILE A 257 18.66 25.14 0.15
CA ILE A 257 19.82 25.92 0.58
C ILE A 257 20.71 25.04 1.43
N LYS A 258 21.99 24.92 1.05
CA LYS A 258 22.96 24.20 1.86
C LYS A 258 23.24 24.99 3.13
N LEU A 259 23.04 24.36 4.29
CA LEU A 259 23.34 24.95 5.58
C LEU A 259 24.85 25.16 5.69
N LYS A 260 25.27 26.38 6.04
CA LYS A 260 26.67 26.66 6.39
C LYS A 260 26.94 25.95 7.73
N LYS A 261 27.88 25.02 7.72
CA LYS A 261 28.44 24.45 8.96
C LYS A 261 29.40 25.44 9.60
#